data_AF-A0A9E3C2E7-F1
#
_entry.id   AF-A0A9E3C2E7-F1
#
_cell.length_a   1.000
_cell.length_b   1.000
_cell.length_c   1.000
_cell.angle_alpha   90.00
_cell.angle_beta   90.00
_cell.angle_gamma   90.00
#
_symmetry.space_group_name_H-M   'P 1'
#
loop_
_entity.id
_entity.type
_entity.pdbx_description
1 polymer ?
#
loop_
_entity_poly.entity_id
_entity_poly.type
_entity_poly.pdbx_seq_one_letter_code
_entity_poly.pdbx_strand_id
1 'polypeptide(L)'
;MIPRRFPKALAGLPLLGLLLASTLPAHARPIRRQRSARPHRPANPPAAATPASSDATPGSTLNEVLVGGTLIHRVRTSWAGHSPRQRADQMQQRLNAALAQGPMHPKDFTVGRVQGDWCVLFRGQRLVTADPLTAAQDHTSPRVLASRWATRLRRVLPELTRTKGK
;
A
#
# COMPACT_ATOMS: atom_id res chain seq x y z
N MET A 1 -38.48 23.97 -8.64
CA MET A 1 -38.66 23.50 -7.25
C MET A 1 -39.95 22.69 -7.20
N ILE A 2 -39.85 21.37 -7.39
CA ILE A 2 -40.97 20.42 -7.46
C ILE A 2 -40.49 19.16 -6.72
N PRO A 3 -41.13 18.72 -5.62
CA PRO A 3 -40.62 17.62 -4.83
C PRO A 3 -41.43 16.32 -5.03
N ARG A 4 -40.74 15.21 -4.73
CA ARG A 4 -41.24 13.88 -4.33
C ARG A 4 -41.72 12.92 -5.43
N ARG A 5 -41.06 11.76 -5.47
CA ARG A 5 -41.70 10.44 -5.26
C ARG A 5 -40.64 9.36 -5.00
N PHE A 6 -40.59 8.88 -3.76
CA PHE A 6 -39.98 7.61 -3.38
C PHE A 6 -41.11 6.58 -3.19
N PRO A 7 -41.08 5.40 -3.82
CA PRO A 7 -41.70 4.19 -3.29
C PRO A 7 -40.66 3.44 -2.42
N LYS A 8 -40.86 3.30 -1.10
CA LYS A 8 -41.62 2.25 -0.38
C LYS A 8 -41.26 0.79 -0.77
N ALA A 9 -40.44 0.21 0.11
CA ALA A 9 -40.55 -1.13 0.74
C ALA A 9 -40.91 -2.37 -0.12
N LEU A 10 -39.94 -3.29 -0.21
CA LEU A 10 -40.16 -4.73 0.02
C LEU A 10 -39.32 -5.10 1.25
N ALA A 11 -39.86 -5.48 2.41
CA ALA A 11 -40.68 -6.64 2.73
C ALA A 11 -39.96 -7.97 2.49
N GLY A 12 -39.35 -8.47 3.56
CA GLY A 12 -39.51 -9.86 4.03
C GLY A 12 -38.87 -10.98 3.24
N LEU A 13 -37.82 -11.56 3.82
CA LEU A 13 -37.54 -13.01 3.73
C LEU A 13 -36.66 -13.42 4.91
N PRO A 14 -37.22 -14.05 5.96
CA PRO A 14 -36.46 -14.83 6.91
C PRO A 14 -36.50 -16.31 6.49
N LEU A 15 -35.34 -16.90 6.25
CA LEU A 15 -35.16 -18.36 6.21
C LEU A 15 -33.74 -18.59 6.74
N LEU A 16 -33.55 -18.93 8.01
CA LEU A 16 -33.65 -20.28 8.57
C LEU A 16 -32.83 -21.28 7.75
N GLY A 17 -31.65 -21.64 8.25
CA GLY A 17 -30.76 -22.64 7.66
C GLY A 17 -29.42 -22.65 8.38
N LEU A 18 -29.39 -23.17 9.61
CA LEU A 18 -28.98 -24.55 9.93
C LEU A 18 -27.53 -24.55 10.45
N LEU A 19 -27.42 -24.62 11.78
CA LEU A 19 -26.19 -24.98 12.48
C LEU A 19 -25.71 -26.34 11.97
N LEU A 20 -24.49 -26.39 11.44
CA LEU A 20 -23.69 -27.61 11.40
C LEU A 20 -22.46 -27.37 12.27
N ALA A 21 -22.60 -27.74 13.55
CA ALA A 21 -21.49 -27.91 14.47
C ALA A 21 -20.74 -29.20 14.07
N SER A 22 -19.72 -29.06 13.23
CA SER A 22 -18.78 -30.15 12.98
C SER A 22 -17.80 -30.23 14.14
N THR A 23 -18.11 -31.11 15.09
CA THR A 23 -17.16 -31.63 16.08
C THR A 23 -16.30 -32.75 15.46
N LEU A 24 -15.15 -32.99 16.08
CA LEU A 24 -14.19 -34.11 15.95
C LEU A 24 -12.93 -33.83 15.10
N PRO A 25 -11.77 -34.43 15.45
CA PRO A 25 -11.23 -34.70 16.78
C PRO A 25 -9.79 -34.18 16.96
N ALA A 26 -9.42 -33.91 18.22
CA ALA A 26 -8.04 -33.68 18.64
C ALA A 26 -7.20 -34.94 18.44
N HIS A 27 -6.40 -34.99 17.38
CA HIS A 27 -5.39 -36.03 17.21
C HIS A 27 -4.12 -35.60 17.94
N ALA A 28 -4.03 -36.01 19.20
CA ALA A 28 -2.83 -35.97 20.02
C ALA A 28 -1.73 -36.79 19.32
N ARG A 29 -0.76 -36.12 18.71
CA ARG A 29 0.43 -36.78 18.16
C ARG A 29 1.39 -37.08 19.31
N PRO A 30 1.84 -38.34 19.48
CA PRO A 30 2.83 -38.68 20.50
C PRO A 30 4.14 -37.93 20.24
N ILE A 31 4.64 -37.28 21.29
CA ILE A 31 5.94 -36.62 21.36
C ILE A 31 7.02 -37.70 21.19
N ARG A 32 7.53 -37.87 19.97
CA ARG A 32 8.73 -38.67 19.73
C ARG A 32 9.93 -37.88 20.23
N ARG A 33 10.36 -38.18 21.46
CA ARG A 33 11.69 -37.80 21.98
C ARG A 33 12.77 -38.44 21.10
N GLN A 34 13.19 -37.77 20.03
CA GLN A 34 14.48 -38.05 19.41
C GLN A 34 15.58 -37.38 20.23
N ARG A 35 15.96 -38.05 21.32
CA ARG A 35 17.24 -37.87 21.99
C ARG A 35 18.16 -38.97 21.49
N SER A 36 19.03 -38.63 20.55
CA SER A 36 20.28 -39.32 20.16
C SER A 36 20.85 -38.50 19.00
N ALA A 37 22.11 -38.12 18.88
CA ALA A 37 23.27 -38.09 19.75
C ALA A 37 24.30 -37.28 18.93
N ARG A 38 25.01 -36.37 19.60
CA ARG A 38 26.27 -35.69 19.22
C ARG A 38 26.39 -34.87 17.91
N PRO A 39 27.06 -33.70 18.01
CA PRO A 39 27.31 -32.79 16.90
C PRO A 39 28.46 -33.30 16.03
N HIS A 40 28.16 -33.72 14.81
CA HIS A 40 29.15 -33.60 13.76
C HIS A 40 29.15 -32.13 13.35
N ARG A 41 30.14 -31.39 13.84
CA ARG A 41 30.50 -30.06 13.35
C ARG A 41 31.26 -30.29 12.04
N PRO A 42 30.66 -30.16 10.84
CA PRO A 42 31.48 -29.92 9.68
C PRO A 42 32.27 -28.64 9.96
N ALA A 43 33.59 -28.71 9.81
CA ALA A 43 34.46 -27.56 9.76
C ALA A 43 34.07 -26.73 8.53
N ASN A 44 33.02 -25.94 8.66
CA ASN A 44 32.75 -24.87 7.73
C ASN A 44 33.70 -23.73 8.10
N PRO A 45 34.54 -23.23 7.17
CA PRO A 45 35.42 -22.11 7.44
C PRO A 45 34.63 -20.90 7.97
N PRO A 46 35.27 -20.04 8.78
CA PRO A 46 34.62 -18.87 9.35
C PRO A 46 34.03 -18.01 8.25
N ALA A 47 32.78 -17.59 8.47
CA ALA A 47 32.07 -16.51 7.82
C ALA A 47 32.90 -15.77 6.77
N ALA A 48 32.76 -16.17 5.51
CA ALA A 48 32.65 -15.16 4.48
C ALA A 48 31.43 -14.32 4.85
N ALA A 49 31.66 -13.30 5.69
CA ALA A 49 30.84 -12.12 5.68
C ALA A 49 30.76 -11.76 4.20
N THR A 50 29.63 -12.09 3.59
CA THR A 50 29.24 -11.42 2.36
C THR A 50 29.33 -9.95 2.77
N PRO A 51 30.17 -9.11 2.16
CA PRO A 51 29.89 -7.70 2.24
C PRO A 51 28.50 -7.60 1.62
N ALA A 52 27.46 -7.53 2.46
CA ALA A 52 26.22 -6.91 2.07
C ALA A 52 26.70 -5.58 1.53
N SER A 53 26.69 -5.46 0.20
CA SER A 53 27.38 -4.41 -0.50
C SER A 53 26.91 -3.10 0.11
N SER A 54 27.75 -2.55 0.99
CA SER A 54 27.75 -1.14 1.36
C SER A 54 28.29 -0.39 0.15
N ASP A 55 27.66 -0.61 -1.00
CA ASP A 55 27.60 0.37 -2.05
C ASP A 55 26.27 1.08 -1.87
N ALA A 56 26.14 1.70 -0.69
CA ALA A 56 25.29 2.84 -0.52
C ALA A 56 25.93 3.97 -1.32
N THR A 57 25.74 3.94 -2.64
CA THR A 57 25.87 5.14 -3.45
C THR A 57 25.02 6.21 -2.76
N PRO A 58 25.57 7.37 -2.37
CA PRO A 58 24.77 8.48 -1.89
C PRO A 58 23.92 8.93 -3.09
N GLY A 59 22.67 8.50 -3.15
CA GLY A 59 21.77 8.73 -4.30
C GLY A 59 20.89 7.56 -4.72
N SER A 60 20.93 6.41 -4.04
CA SER A 60 20.04 5.28 -4.38
C SER A 60 18.58 5.59 -4.01
N THR A 61 17.84 6.12 -4.99
CA THR A 61 16.39 6.43 -5.07
C THR A 61 15.48 5.19 -4.97
N LEU A 62 15.98 4.11 -4.39
CA LEU A 62 15.26 2.85 -4.30
C LEU A 62 14.02 3.03 -3.41
N ASN A 63 12.85 2.74 -3.99
CA ASN A 63 11.54 2.81 -3.36
C ASN A 63 11.02 4.25 -3.12
N GLU A 64 11.54 5.24 -3.83
CA GLU A 64 11.07 6.63 -3.73
C GLU A 64 10.08 6.99 -4.83
N VAL A 65 9.12 7.83 -4.48
CA VAL A 65 8.17 8.45 -5.41
C VAL A 65 8.48 9.94 -5.45
N LEU A 66 8.91 10.41 -6.62
CA LEU A 66 9.43 11.75 -6.86
C LEU A 66 8.53 12.49 -7.86
N VAL A 67 8.38 13.80 -7.71
CA VAL A 67 7.82 14.66 -8.76
C VAL A 67 8.70 15.86 -8.96
N GLY A 68 9.16 16.10 -10.19
CA GLY A 68 10.04 17.22 -10.51
C GLY A 68 11.25 17.31 -9.57
N GLY A 69 11.83 16.16 -9.20
CA GLY A 69 12.93 16.07 -8.23
C GLY A 69 12.54 16.16 -6.74
N THR A 70 11.29 16.44 -6.41
CA THR A 70 10.80 16.52 -5.02
C THR A 70 10.31 15.16 -4.52
N LEU A 71 10.86 14.68 -3.41
CA LEU A 71 10.39 13.47 -2.73
C LEU A 71 8.98 13.67 -2.19
N ILE A 72 8.02 12.89 -2.69
CA ILE A 72 6.64 12.87 -2.22
C ILE A 72 6.48 11.83 -1.12
N HIS A 73 7.00 10.63 -1.35
CA HIS A 73 6.88 9.49 -0.45
C HIS A 73 8.00 8.47 -0.68
N ARG A 74 8.43 7.79 0.39
CA ARG A 74 9.33 6.64 0.31
C ARG A 74 8.56 5.40 0.77
N VAL A 75 8.38 4.44 -0.13
CA VAL A 75 7.71 3.17 0.16
C VAL A 75 8.67 2.26 0.91
N ARG A 76 8.26 1.76 2.08
CA ARG A 76 9.10 0.91 2.95
C ARG A 76 8.57 -0.50 3.11
N THR A 77 7.33 -0.76 2.69
CA THR A 77 6.60 -2.01 2.97
C THR A 77 6.14 -2.68 1.69
N SER A 78 6.20 -4.01 1.69
CA SER A 78 5.49 -4.82 0.71
C SER A 78 3.99 -4.81 1.02
N TRP A 79 3.16 -4.85 -0.01
CA TRP A 79 1.70 -4.88 0.12
C TRP A 79 1.08 -5.51 -1.12
N ALA A 80 0.00 -6.28 -0.95
CA ALA A 80 -0.75 -6.91 -2.03
C ALA A 80 0.13 -7.71 -3.03
N GLY A 81 1.15 -8.42 -2.52
CA GLY A 81 2.06 -9.22 -3.36
C GLY A 81 3.16 -8.43 -4.08
N HIS A 82 3.25 -7.11 -3.87
CA HIS A 82 4.29 -6.26 -4.46
C HIS A 82 5.39 -5.92 -3.46
N SER A 83 6.65 -5.93 -3.92
CA SER A 83 7.79 -5.43 -3.15
C SER A 83 7.73 -3.89 -2.99
N PRO A 84 8.41 -3.29 -1.99
CA PRO A 84 8.45 -1.84 -1.83
C PRO A 84 8.86 -1.11 -3.12
N ARG A 85 9.79 -1.69 -3.89
CA ARG A 85 10.27 -1.16 -5.16
C ARG A 85 9.19 -1.16 -6.22
N GLN A 86 8.57 -2.32 -6.46
CA GLN A 86 7.48 -2.45 -7.43
C GLN A 86 6.32 -1.50 -7.13
N ARG A 87 6.04 -1.28 -5.84
CA ARG A 87 5.03 -0.33 -5.41
C ARG A 87 5.42 1.11 -5.73
N ALA A 88 6.65 1.51 -5.43
CA ALA A 88 7.15 2.84 -5.79
C ALA A 88 7.11 3.05 -7.32
N ASP A 89 7.51 2.03 -8.10
CA ASP A 89 7.47 2.07 -9.56
C ASP A 89 6.03 2.25 -10.07
N GLN A 90 5.05 1.49 -9.55
CA GLN A 90 3.64 1.64 -9.92
C GLN A 90 3.08 3.02 -9.56
N MET A 91 3.46 3.56 -8.39
CA MET A 91 3.06 4.91 -7.97
C MET A 91 3.65 5.96 -8.91
N GLN A 92 4.94 5.84 -9.25
CA GLN A 92 5.63 6.74 -10.16
C GLN A 92 5.02 6.70 -11.57
N GLN A 93 4.71 5.51 -12.09
CA GLN A 93 4.06 5.33 -13.39
C GLN A 93 2.68 6.01 -13.45
N ARG A 94 1.84 5.81 -12.43
CA ARG A 94 0.51 6.46 -12.35
C ARG A 94 0.63 7.98 -12.27
N LEU A 95 1.63 8.47 -11.56
CA LEU A 95 1.91 9.89 -11.42
C LEU A 95 2.40 10.52 -12.72
N ASN A 96 3.30 9.84 -13.43
CA ASN A 96 3.73 10.26 -14.76
C ASN A 96 2.57 10.28 -15.75
N ALA A 97 1.72 9.25 -15.72
CA ALA A 97 0.51 9.18 -16.54
C ALA A 97 -0.50 10.29 -16.19
N ALA A 98 -0.61 10.67 -14.91
CA ALA A 98 -1.41 11.82 -14.49
C ALA A 98 -0.83 13.13 -15.05
N LEU A 99 0.49 13.33 -14.97
CA LEU A 99 1.19 14.52 -15.50
C LEU A 99 1.06 14.67 -17.01
N ALA A 100 0.94 13.56 -17.74
CA ALA A 100 0.73 13.58 -19.19
C ALA A 100 -0.68 14.05 -19.62
N GLN A 101 -1.66 14.10 -18.71
CA GLN A 101 -3.04 14.52 -19.02
C GLN A 101 -3.24 16.04 -19.08
N GLY A 102 -2.15 16.82 -18.99
CA GLY A 102 -2.17 18.27 -19.06
C GLY A 102 -2.11 18.96 -17.69
N PRO A 103 -2.55 20.24 -17.60
CA PRO A 103 -2.39 21.03 -16.39
C PRO A 103 -3.15 20.42 -15.21
N MET A 104 -2.51 20.43 -14.04
CA MET A 104 -3.05 19.87 -12.80
C MET A 104 -3.56 20.98 -11.90
N HIS A 105 -4.78 20.84 -11.39
CA HIS A 105 -5.28 21.72 -10.34
C HIS A 105 -5.37 21.02 -8.98
N PRO A 106 -5.21 21.75 -7.86
CA PRO A 106 -5.40 21.18 -6.52
C PRO A 106 -6.73 20.44 -6.32
N LYS A 107 -7.81 20.93 -6.95
CA LYS A 107 -9.14 20.33 -6.88
C LYS A 107 -9.23 18.94 -7.54
N ASP A 108 -8.28 18.61 -8.42
CA ASP A 108 -8.27 17.34 -9.15
C ASP A 108 -7.82 16.17 -8.25
N PHE A 109 -7.15 16.47 -7.13
CA PHE A 109 -6.72 15.49 -6.14
C PHE A 109 -7.81 15.28 -5.11
N THR A 110 -8.32 14.06 -4.98
CA THR A 110 -9.35 13.69 -4.00
C THR A 110 -8.91 12.46 -3.20
N VAL A 111 -9.58 12.22 -2.08
CA VAL A 111 -9.38 11.01 -1.27
C VAL A 111 -10.63 10.18 -1.37
N GLY A 112 -10.47 8.89 -1.70
CA GLY A 112 -11.59 7.97 -1.87
C GLY A 112 -11.20 6.55 -1.54
N ARG A 113 -12.15 5.62 -1.65
CA ARG A 113 -11.89 4.19 -1.53
C ARG A 113 -11.95 3.53 -2.89
N VAL A 114 -10.99 2.67 -3.20
CA VAL A 114 -10.96 1.84 -4.40
C VAL A 114 -10.75 0.41 -3.95
N GLN A 115 -11.70 -0.48 -4.24
CA GLN A 115 -11.65 -1.89 -3.82
C GLN A 115 -11.46 -2.07 -2.31
N GLY A 116 -12.04 -1.17 -1.51
CA GLY A 116 -11.97 -1.21 -0.04
C GLY A 116 -10.76 -0.47 0.57
N ASP A 117 -9.72 -0.20 -0.20
CA ASP A 117 -8.53 0.52 0.28
C ASP A 117 -8.68 2.04 0.15
N TRP A 118 -8.08 2.78 1.08
CA TRP A 118 -8.00 4.25 0.98
C TRP A 118 -6.95 4.65 -0.05
N CYS A 119 -7.34 5.53 -0.97
CA CYS A 119 -6.48 5.98 -2.05
C CYS A 119 -6.53 7.51 -2.20
N VAL A 120 -5.43 8.08 -2.68
CA VAL A 120 -5.47 9.37 -3.35
C VAL A 120 -5.84 9.14 -4.80
N LEU A 121 -6.82 9.90 -5.27
CA LEU A 121 -7.31 9.87 -6.63
C LEU A 121 -6.91 11.15 -7.35
N PHE A 122 -6.57 11.04 -8.62
CA PHE A 122 -6.42 12.17 -9.53
C PHE A 122 -7.47 12.05 -10.63
N ARG A 123 -8.39 13.02 -10.72
CA ARG A 123 -9.54 12.98 -11.66
C ARG A 123 -10.30 11.64 -11.63
N GLY A 124 -10.49 11.09 -10.43
CA GLY A 124 -11.16 9.80 -10.20
C GLY A 124 -10.31 8.56 -10.43
N GLN A 125 -9.09 8.68 -10.97
CA GLN A 125 -8.17 7.56 -11.18
C GLN A 125 -7.29 7.34 -9.95
N ARG A 126 -7.06 6.07 -9.59
CA ARG A 126 -6.21 5.72 -8.44
C ARG A 126 -4.77 6.14 -8.70
N LEU A 127 -4.26 7.06 -7.91
CA LEU A 127 -2.88 7.53 -7.98
C LEU A 127 -1.99 6.73 -7.01
N VAL A 128 -2.34 6.74 -5.73
CA VAL A 128 -1.61 6.02 -4.68
C VAL A 128 -2.56 5.38 -3.68
N THR A 129 -2.22 4.19 -3.20
CA THR A 129 -2.94 3.48 -2.14
C THR A 129 -2.24 3.72 -0.81
N ALA A 130 -2.99 4.23 0.18
CA ALA A 130 -2.55 4.31 1.56
C ALA A 130 -2.86 2.99 2.25
N ASP A 131 -1.89 2.08 2.27
CA ASP A 131 -2.07 0.77 2.88
C ASP A 131 -1.94 0.83 4.41
N PRO A 132 -2.56 -0.12 5.13
CA PRO A 132 -2.47 -0.24 6.58
C PRO A 132 -1.04 -0.34 7.13
N LEU A 133 -0.11 -1.01 6.44
CA LEU A 133 1.25 -1.20 6.94
C LEU A 133 2.03 0.13 6.90
N THR A 134 1.93 0.88 5.81
CA THR A 134 2.52 2.22 5.71
C THR A 134 1.87 3.20 6.68
N ALA A 135 0.55 3.13 6.85
CA ALA A 135 -0.16 3.97 7.82
C ALA A 135 0.30 3.68 9.27
N ALA A 136 0.51 2.40 9.62
CA ALA A 136 1.03 2.01 10.92
C ALA A 136 2.44 2.55 11.17
N GLN A 137 3.32 2.55 10.15
CA GLN A 137 4.66 3.15 10.25
C GLN A 137 4.61 4.66 10.49
N ASP A 138 3.62 5.34 9.92
CA ASP A 138 3.40 6.78 10.10
C ASP A 138 2.53 7.10 11.34
N HIS A 139 2.32 6.11 12.22
CA HIS A 139 1.47 6.19 13.43
C HIS A 139 0.10 6.80 13.16
N THR A 140 -0.53 6.39 12.06
CA THR A 140 -1.78 6.97 11.58
C THR A 140 -2.70 5.93 10.96
N SER A 141 -3.89 6.35 10.55
CA SER A 141 -4.83 5.49 9.81
C SER A 141 -4.66 5.66 8.29
N PRO A 142 -4.98 4.63 7.48
CA PRO A 142 -4.96 4.72 6.02
C PRO A 142 -5.67 5.97 5.44
N ARG A 143 -6.82 6.32 6.02
CA ARG A 143 -7.59 7.51 5.61
C ARG A 143 -6.80 8.79 5.86
N VAL A 144 -6.21 8.93 7.05
CA VAL A 144 -5.45 10.13 7.42
C VAL A 144 -4.17 10.22 6.60
N LEU A 145 -3.49 9.10 6.35
CA LEU A 145 -2.32 9.03 5.48
C LEU A 145 -2.66 9.49 4.05
N ALA A 146 -3.71 8.95 3.45
CA ALA A 146 -4.18 9.37 2.13
C ALA A 146 -4.50 10.88 2.10
N SER A 147 -5.16 11.40 3.15
CA SER A 147 -5.46 12.82 3.25
C SER A 147 -4.21 13.69 3.33
N ARG A 148 -3.19 13.28 4.10
CA ARG A 148 -1.90 13.99 4.18
C ARG A 148 -1.20 14.02 2.83
N TRP A 149 -1.17 12.88 2.13
CA TRP A 149 -0.59 12.80 0.80
C TRP A 149 -1.32 13.67 -0.21
N ALA A 150 -2.66 13.63 -0.25
CA ALA A 150 -3.44 14.50 -1.12
C ALA A 150 -3.13 15.98 -0.86
N THR A 151 -3.05 16.41 0.41
CA THR A 151 -2.68 17.78 0.78
C THR A 151 -1.27 18.15 0.30
N ARG A 152 -0.28 17.25 0.44
CA ARG A 152 1.08 17.49 -0.06
C ARG A 152 1.10 17.62 -1.58
N LEU A 153 0.44 16.73 -2.29
CA LEU A 153 0.35 16.74 -3.76
C LEU A 153 -0.29 18.03 -4.28
N ARG A 154 -1.36 18.50 -3.64
CA ARG A 154 -2.03 19.77 -3.97
C ARG A 154 -1.12 20.99 -3.85
N ARG A 155 -0.14 20.95 -2.95
CA ARG A 155 0.84 22.03 -2.77
C ARG A 155 1.99 21.94 -3.76
N VAL A 156 2.52 20.74 -3.97
CA VAL A 156 3.75 20.53 -4.74
C VAL A 156 3.50 20.53 -6.25
N LEU A 157 2.42 19.90 -6.73
CA LEU A 157 2.24 19.65 -8.16
C LEU A 157 1.92 20.89 -9.00
N PRO A 158 1.03 21.82 -8.58
CA PRO A 158 0.76 23.02 -9.36
C PRO A 158 2.02 23.86 -9.61
N GLU A 159 2.87 24.02 -8.58
CA GLU A 159 4.13 24.74 -8.67
C GLU A 159 5.09 24.10 -9.69
N LEU A 160 5.22 22.78 -9.66
CA LEU A 160 6.10 22.03 -10.58
C LEU A 160 5.59 22.01 -12.02
N THR A 161 4.27 22.00 -12.23
CA THR A 161 3.70 22.05 -13.58
C THR A 161 3.78 23.45 -14.20
N ARG A 162 3.77 24.51 -13.37
CA ARG A 162 3.94 25.89 -13.83
C ARG A 162 5.37 26.18 -14.28
N THR A 163 6.37 25.64 -13.57
CA THR A 163 7.80 25.88 -13.89
C THR A 163 8.28 25.14 -15.13
N LYS A 164 7.68 24.00 -15.51
CA LYS A 164 8.02 23.27 -16.74
C LYS A 164 7.53 23.98 -18.03
N GLY A 165 6.65 24.98 -17.92
CA GLY A 165 6.08 25.71 -19.05
C GLY A 165 6.80 27.01 -19.43
N LYS A 166 7.98 27.29 -18.86
CA LYS A 166 8.88 28.40 -19.25
C LYS A 166 10.14 27.84 -19.88
#